data_AF-A0A3Q0RTK7-F1
#
_entry.id   AF-A0A3Q0RTK7-F1
#
_cell.length_a   1.000
_cell.length_b   1.000
_cell.length_c   1.000
_cell.angle_alpha   90.00
_cell.angle_beta   90.00
_cell.angle_gamma   90.00
#
_symmetry.space_group_name_H-M   'P 1'
#
loop_
_entity.id
_entity.type
_entity.pdbx_description
1 polymer ?
#
loop_
_entity_poly.entity_id
_entity_poly.type
_entity_poly.pdbx_seq_one_letter_code
_entity_poly.pdbx_strand_id
1 'polypeptide(L)'
;MTVLTILHLCLSEIFLGLPLRALTRTVPVPFSGDADKVRGFLMQCSLAVARSPGAFPSDAMKLSFFLSLLKGKALAWAEAFFVHNDIRTFPYEQFLRSFA
;
A
#
# COMPACT_ATOMS: atom_id res chain seq x y z
N MET A 1 1.40 -4.06 -18.38
CA MET A 1 2.59 -4.78 -17.84
C MET A 1 3.27 -3.98 -16.71
N THR A 2 2.54 -3.14 -15.93
CA THR A 2 3.18 -1.97 -15.28
C THR A 2 2.80 -1.70 -13.82
N VAL A 3 1.84 -2.40 -13.21
CA VAL A 3 1.55 -2.23 -11.75
C VAL A 3 1.93 -3.49 -10.98
N LEU A 4 1.57 -4.67 -11.51
CA LEU A 4 1.85 -5.96 -10.87
C LEU A 4 3.36 -6.26 -10.75
N THR A 5 4.17 -5.84 -11.74
CA THR A 5 5.63 -6.00 -11.74
C THR A 5 6.31 -5.07 -10.72
N ILE A 6 5.85 -3.82 -10.60
CA ILE A 6 6.34 -2.87 -9.58
C ILE A 6 5.97 -3.35 -8.18
N LEU A 7 4.75 -3.87 -8.00
CA LEU A 7 4.32 -4.52 -6.75
C LEU A 7 5.20 -5.73 -6.40
N HIS A 8 5.52 -6.57 -7.39
CA HIS A 8 6.28 -7.80 -7.18
C HIS A 8 7.74 -7.53 -6.80
N LEU A 9 8.38 -6.52 -7.41
CA LEU A 9 9.72 -6.04 -7.02
C LEU A 9 9.72 -5.40 -5.63
N CYS A 10 8.71 -4.59 -5.31
CA CYS A 10 8.58 -3.92 -4.01
C CYS A 10 8.31 -4.92 -2.87
N LEU A 11 7.52 -5.98 -3.14
CA LEU A 11 7.27 -7.08 -2.21
C LEU A 11 8.55 -7.86 -1.89
N SER A 12 9.43 -8.12 -2.87
CA SER A 12 10.69 -8.83 -2.60
C SER A 12 11.67 -8.06 -1.71
N GLU A 13 11.70 -6.72 -1.78
CA GLU A 13 12.61 -5.93 -0.94
C GLU A 13 12.06 -5.65 0.47
N ILE A 14 10.72 -5.56 0.62
CA ILE A 14 10.08 -5.32 1.92
C ILE A 14 10.00 -6.61 2.78
N PHE A 15 9.87 -7.79 2.16
CA PHE A 15 9.68 -9.06 2.87
C PHE A 15 10.96 -9.82 3.23
N LEU A 16 12.13 -9.49 2.69
CA LEU A 16 13.33 -10.33 2.82
C LEU A 16 14.04 -10.29 4.20
N GLY A 17 13.49 -9.60 5.20
CA GLY A 17 14.23 -9.28 6.43
C GLY A 17 13.69 -9.76 7.78
N LEU A 18 12.48 -10.34 7.90
CA LEU A 18 11.87 -10.63 9.22
C LEU A 18 11.26 -12.03 9.32
N PRO A 19 11.45 -12.74 10.46
CA PRO A 19 11.02 -14.12 10.62
C PRO A 19 9.49 -14.21 10.61
N LEU A 20 8.98 -15.10 9.77
CA LEU A 20 7.57 -15.29 9.35
C LEU A 20 6.52 -15.45 10.48
N ARG A 21 6.92 -15.59 11.75
CA ARG A 21 6.00 -15.92 12.87
C ARG A 21 5.73 -14.77 13.86
N ALA A 22 6.47 -13.66 13.82
CA ALA A 22 6.20 -12.48 14.65
C ALA A 22 5.36 -11.40 13.92
N LEU A 23 5.06 -11.61 12.63
CA LEU A 23 4.53 -10.60 11.69
C LEU A 23 3.00 -10.42 11.71
N THR A 24 2.25 -11.24 12.45
CA THR A 24 0.77 -11.21 12.39
C THR A 24 0.14 -9.95 13.01
N ARG A 25 0.93 -9.12 13.72
CA ARG A 25 0.44 -7.91 14.40
C ARG A 25 0.92 -6.59 13.77
N THR A 26 1.84 -6.62 12.81
CA THR A 26 2.54 -5.40 12.35
C THR A 26 2.48 -5.12 10.85
N VAL A 27 2.05 -6.07 10.03
CA VAL A 27 1.80 -5.85 8.60
C VAL A 27 0.29 -5.65 8.42
N PRO A 28 -0.16 -4.56 7.73
CA PRO A 28 -1.57 -4.36 7.50
C PRO A 28 -2.18 -5.57 6.79
N VAL A 29 -3.39 -5.96 7.19
CA VAL A 29 -4.09 -7.09 6.56
C VAL A 29 -4.58 -6.66 5.18
N PRO A 30 -4.60 -7.55 4.17
CA PRO A 30 -5.18 -7.22 2.87
C PRO A 30 -6.61 -6.67 3.00
N PHE A 31 -6.88 -5.56 2.30
CA PHE A 31 -8.13 -4.80 2.40
C PHE A 31 -8.96 -4.93 1.13
N SER A 32 -10.17 -5.46 1.27
CA SER A 32 -11.07 -5.72 0.12
C SER A 32 -12.06 -4.59 -0.20
N GLY A 33 -12.10 -3.53 0.62
CA GLY A 33 -13.05 -2.41 0.45
C GLY A 33 -14.17 -2.32 1.51
N ASP A 34 -14.00 -2.94 2.69
CA ASP A 34 -14.99 -2.86 3.77
C ASP A 34 -14.99 -1.46 4.42
N ALA A 35 -16.09 -0.71 4.28
CA ALA A 35 -16.20 0.67 4.78
C ALA A 35 -15.89 0.79 6.29
N ASP A 36 -16.36 -0.16 7.10
CA ASP A 36 -16.15 -0.15 8.55
C ASP A 36 -14.69 -0.36 8.97
N LYS A 37 -13.86 -0.91 8.06
CA LYS A 37 -12.45 -1.25 8.34
C LYS A 37 -11.46 -0.28 7.72
N VAL A 38 -11.92 0.66 6.88
CA VAL A 38 -11.04 1.58 6.14
C VAL A 38 -10.15 2.41 7.08
N ARG A 39 -10.72 2.93 8.17
CA ARG A 39 -9.97 3.76 9.13
C ARG A 39 -8.85 2.98 9.82
N GLY A 40 -9.13 1.74 10.22
CA GLY A 40 -8.14 0.86 10.85
C GLY A 40 -7.03 0.47 9.87
N PHE A 41 -7.40 0.19 8.62
CA PHE A 41 -6.45 -0.11 7.54
C PHE A 41 -5.50 1.06 7.25
N LEU A 42 -6.04 2.28 7.10
CA LEU A 42 -5.25 3.49 6.87
C LEU A 42 -4.25 3.74 8.02
N MET A 43 -4.70 3.61 9.26
CA MET A 43 -3.85 3.75 10.43
C MET A 43 -2.68 2.74 10.42
N GLN A 44 -2.96 1.47 10.10
CA GLN A 44 -1.93 0.44 9.99
C GLN A 44 -0.91 0.75 8.90
N CYS A 45 -1.35 1.26 7.73
CA CYS A 45 -0.46 1.66 6.65
C CYS A 45 0.47 2.80 7.07
N SER A 46 -0.07 3.84 7.71
CA SER A 46 0.73 4.97 8.19
C SER A 46 1.77 4.54 9.23
N LEU A 47 1.42 3.62 10.13
CA LEU A 47 2.36 3.06 11.11
C LEU A 47 3.48 2.24 10.43
N ALA A 48 3.17 1.46 9.40
CA ALA A 48 4.18 0.70 8.67
C ALA A 48 5.20 1.61 7.98
N VAL A 49 4.72 2.68 7.32
CA VAL A 49 5.60 3.68 6.70
C VAL A 49 6.45 4.40 7.74
N ALA A 50 5.86 4.82 8.86
CA ALA A 50 6.56 5.53 9.93
C ALA A 50 7.63 4.68 10.63
N ARG A 51 7.47 3.35 10.68
CA ARG A 51 8.44 2.43 11.30
C ARG A 51 9.69 2.20 10.45
N SER A 52 9.60 2.45 9.15
CA SER A 52 10.70 2.19 8.21
C SER A 52 10.83 3.34 7.20
N PRO A 53 11.10 4.57 7.65
CA PRO A 53 11.17 5.72 6.75
C PRO A 53 12.22 5.55 5.64
N GLY A 54 13.32 4.86 5.92
CA GLY A 54 14.36 4.54 4.93
C GLY A 54 13.91 3.57 3.84
N ALA A 55 12.88 2.75 4.08
CA ALA A 55 12.30 1.86 3.07
C ALA A 55 11.26 2.58 2.20
N PHE A 56 10.81 3.78 2.59
CA PHE A 56 9.80 4.56 1.88
C PHE A 56 10.26 5.99 1.58
N PRO A 57 11.41 6.18 0.89
CA PRO A 57 11.95 7.51 0.60
C PRO A 57 11.11 8.31 -0.40
N SER A 58 10.21 7.67 -1.15
CA SER A 58 9.37 8.33 -2.15
C SER A 58 7.88 7.96 -1.98
N ASP A 59 7.01 8.84 -2.47
CA ASP A 59 5.56 8.60 -2.46
C ASP A 59 5.17 7.40 -3.33
N ALA A 60 5.86 7.19 -4.46
CA ALA A 60 5.65 6.02 -5.31
C ALA A 60 5.86 4.69 -4.55
N MET A 61 6.84 4.63 -3.64
CA MET A 61 7.08 3.44 -2.81
C MET A 61 6.00 3.26 -1.74
N LYS A 62 5.56 4.35 -1.10
CA LYS A 62 4.42 4.30 -0.15
C LYS A 62 3.13 3.84 -0.84
N LEU A 63 2.85 4.38 -2.03
CA LEU A 63 1.70 3.99 -2.85
C LEU A 63 1.80 2.52 -3.26
N SER A 64 2.97 2.06 -3.73
CA SER A 64 3.18 0.66 -4.11
C SER A 64 2.92 -0.30 -2.95
N PHE A 65 3.40 0.05 -1.75
CA PHE A 65 3.09 -0.70 -0.53
C PHE A 65 1.60 -0.72 -0.23
N PHE A 66 0.94 0.43 -0.25
CA PHE A 66 -0.50 0.53 0.01
C PHE A 66 -1.32 -0.33 -0.98
N LEU A 67 -1.01 -0.24 -2.28
CA LEU A 67 -1.66 -1.01 -3.33
C LEU A 67 -1.43 -2.51 -3.18
N SER A 68 -0.25 -2.93 -2.70
CA SER A 68 0.06 -4.35 -2.45
C SER A 68 -0.90 -5.01 -1.45
N LEU A 69 -1.48 -4.19 -0.58
CA LEU A 69 -2.42 -4.60 0.45
C LEU A 69 -3.87 -4.55 -0.04
N LEU A 70 -4.17 -3.94 -1.19
CA LEU A 70 -5.54 -3.89 -1.70
C LEU A 70 -5.93 -5.21 -2.38
N LYS A 71 -7.20 -5.58 -2.22
CA LYS A 71 -7.86 -6.73 -2.87
C LYS A 71 -9.27 -6.33 -3.30
N GLY A 72 -9.89 -7.19 -4.10
CA GLY A 72 -11.31 -7.09 -4.47
C GLY A 72 -11.69 -5.70 -4.99
N LYS A 73 -12.75 -5.12 -4.41
CA LYS A 73 -13.31 -3.83 -4.85
C LYS A 73 -12.36 -2.66 -4.62
N ALA A 74 -11.58 -2.69 -3.54
CA ALA A 74 -10.60 -1.63 -3.26
C ALA A 74 -9.47 -1.61 -4.29
N LEU A 75 -8.97 -2.78 -4.70
CA LEU A 75 -7.96 -2.86 -5.75
C LEU A 75 -8.52 -2.39 -7.10
N ALA A 76 -9.72 -2.82 -7.46
CA ALA A 76 -10.37 -2.40 -8.71
C ALA A 76 -10.57 -0.87 -8.78
N TRP A 77 -10.95 -0.24 -7.67
CA TRP A 77 -11.03 1.21 -7.59
C TRP A 77 -9.66 1.87 -7.81
N ALA A 78 -8.61 1.34 -7.16
CA ALA A 78 -7.28 1.91 -7.26
C ALA A 78 -6.67 1.76 -8.66
N GLU A 79 -6.91 0.62 -9.32
CA GLU A 79 -6.54 0.41 -10.72
C GLU A 79 -7.20 1.45 -11.63
N ALA A 80 -8.51 1.69 -11.45
CA ALA A 80 -9.23 2.73 -12.20
C ALA A 80 -8.73 4.15 -11.89
N PHE A 81 -8.36 4.42 -10.64
CA PHE A 81 -7.80 5.70 -10.21
C PHE A 81 -6.48 6.01 -10.95
N PHE A 82 -5.59 5.03 -11.04
CA PHE A 82 -4.27 5.20 -11.68
C PHE A 82 -4.29 5.04 -13.21
N VAL A 83 -5.45 4.82 -13.84
CA VAL A 83 -5.62 5.05 -15.28
C VAL A 83 -5.45 6.53 -15.63
N HIS A 84 -5.89 7.41 -14.73
CA HIS A 84 -5.92 8.87 -14.96
C HIS A 84 -4.87 9.63 -14.15
N ASN A 85 -4.16 8.96 -13.25
CA ASN A 85 -3.14 9.52 -12.36
C ASN A 85 -1.87 8.68 -12.48
N ASP A 86 -0.69 9.27 -12.69
CA ASP A 86 0.56 8.50 -12.74
C ASP A 86 1.06 8.21 -11.32
N ILE A 87 1.07 6.93 -10.93
CA ILE A 87 1.54 6.43 -9.63
C ILE A 87 2.96 6.91 -9.27
N ARG A 88 3.82 7.17 -10.26
CA ARG A 88 5.22 7.58 -10.02
C ARG A 88 5.33 9.01 -9.53
N THR A 89 4.36 9.85 -9.88
CA THR A 89 4.37 11.29 -9.57
C THR A 89 3.23 11.70 -8.64
N PHE A 90 2.25 10.84 -8.42
CA PHE A 90 1.09 11.17 -7.59
C PHE A 90 1.48 11.19 -6.10
N PRO A 91 1.13 12.26 -5.36
CA PRO A 91 1.52 12.37 -3.96
C PRO A 91 0.71 11.44 -3.06
N TYR A 92 1.40 10.78 -2.11
CA TYR A 92 0.80 9.74 -1.26
C TYR A 92 -0.35 10.28 -0.40
N GLU A 93 -0.17 11.46 0.21
CA GLU A 93 -1.18 12.11 1.04
C GLU A 93 -2.46 12.47 0.26
N GLN A 94 -2.33 12.85 -1.02
CA GLN A 94 -3.49 13.17 -1.85
C GLN A 94 -4.27 11.90 -2.22
N PHE A 95 -3.56 10.79 -2.39
CA PHE A 95 -4.20 9.50 -2.63
C PHE A 95 -5.01 9.05 -1.42
N LEU A 96 -4.47 9.17 -0.20
CA LEU A 96 -5.19 8.80 1.02
C LEU A 96 -6.50 9.59 1.19
N ARG A 97 -6.51 10.87 0.83
CA ARG A 97 -7.73 11.71 0.86
C ARG A 97 -8.76 11.32 -0.18
N SER A 98 -8.34 10.72 -1.29
CA SER A 98 -9.22 10.27 -2.37
C SER A 98 -9.79 8.88 -2.09
N PHE A 99 -9.12 8.10 -1.24
CA PHE A 99 -9.48 6.72 -0.91
C PHE A 99 -10.46 6.61 0.28
N ALA A 100 -10.38 7.54 1.24
CA ALA A 100 -11.22 7.60 2.44
C ALA A 100 -12.53 8.36 2.19
#